data_AF-A0A1J5BL17-F1
#
_entry.id   AF-A0A1J5BL17-F1
#
_cell.length_a   1.000
_cell.length_b   1.000
_cell.length_c   1.000
_cell.angle_alpha   90.00
_cell.angle_beta   90.00
_cell.angle_gamma   90.00
#
_symmetry.space_group_name_H-M   'P 1'
#
loop_
_entity.id
_entity.type
_entity.pdbx_description
1 polymer ?
#
loop_
_entity_poly.entity_id
_entity_poly.type
_entity_poly.pdbx_seq_one_letter_code
_entity_poly.pdbx_strand_id
1 'polypeptide(L)'
;MPVKSYYLLFNLLLTIEYIIKNDIKVYNSSHYFLVGEFTNKLQLGEIQFSEPLLNEVYDRRIFELKFPTGSNLSTRTSKDLMYKLVMKKISKYKKDEWKRTQKINLRKSMDKIKYERFLNKFVVSIFDFPYYMRLRSNYRDFSFIDCVSKQETARYFVAYYEFTKNFHNALMRLSKQLVKMRTQ
;
A
#
# COMPACT_ATOMS: atom_id res chain seq x y z
N MET A 1 -13.34 8.09 7.06
CA MET A 1 -12.42 7.21 7.82
C MET A 1 -11.10 6.97 7.08
N PRO A 2 -11.06 6.48 5.83
CA PRO A 2 -9.80 6.12 5.16
C PRO A 2 -8.76 7.25 5.08
N VAL A 3 -9.22 8.49 4.85
CA VAL A 3 -8.36 9.68 4.80
C VAL A 3 -7.66 9.92 6.14
N LYS A 4 -8.41 9.99 7.25
CA LYS A 4 -7.85 10.22 8.59
C LYS A 4 -6.96 9.05 9.05
N SER A 5 -7.41 7.82 8.83
CA SER A 5 -6.63 6.60 9.09
C SER A 5 -5.29 6.62 8.35
N TYR A 6 -5.30 7.03 7.09
CA TYR A 6 -4.07 7.15 6.30
C TYR A 6 -3.08 8.14 6.90
N TYR A 7 -3.52 9.36 7.26
CA TYR A 7 -2.62 10.36 7.82
C TYR A 7 -2.01 9.92 9.17
N LEU A 8 -2.78 9.18 9.99
CA LEU A 8 -2.24 8.57 11.20
C LEU A 8 -1.09 7.60 10.87
N LEU A 9 -1.30 6.68 9.94
CA LEU A 9 -0.28 5.71 9.54
C LEU A 9 0.91 6.37 8.83
N PHE A 10 0.65 7.40 8.02
CA PHE A 10 1.68 8.16 7.33
C PHE A 10 2.61 8.89 8.31
N ASN A 11 2.06 9.51 9.36
CA ASN A 11 2.88 10.16 10.39
C ASN A 11 3.77 9.15 11.12
N LEU A 12 3.27 7.93 11.37
CA LEU A 12 4.11 6.87 11.95
C LEU A 12 5.22 6.42 11.00
N LEU A 13 4.94 6.31 9.70
CA LEU A 13 5.97 6.01 8.70
C LEU A 13 7.04 7.11 8.67
N LEU A 14 6.66 8.39 8.79
CA LEU A 14 7.61 9.50 8.88
C LEU A 14 8.49 9.39 10.12
N THR A 15 7.89 9.08 11.28
CA THR A 15 8.64 8.86 12.52
C THR A 15 9.61 7.69 12.40
N ILE A 16 9.19 6.57 11.82
CA ILE A 16 10.06 5.41 11.58
C ILE A 16 11.22 5.80 10.68
N GLU A 17 10.94 6.46 9.57
CA GLU A 17 11.97 6.87 8.61
C GLU A 17 12.94 7.89 9.21
N TYR A 18 12.45 8.81 10.06
CA TYR A 18 13.28 9.72 10.84
C TYR A 18 14.17 8.97 11.82
N ILE A 19 13.64 7.95 12.53
CA ILE A 19 14.45 7.14 13.44
C ILE A 19 15.57 6.44 12.67
N ILE A 20 15.29 5.90 11.47
CA ILE A 20 16.27 5.20 10.64
C ILE A 20 17.33 6.16 10.08
N LYS A 21 16.91 7.25 9.42
CA LYS A 21 17.82 8.17 8.71
C LYS A 21 18.46 9.23 9.61
N ASN A 22 17.84 9.53 10.76
CA ASN A 22 18.20 10.63 11.65
C ASN A 22 18.22 12.01 10.97
N ASP A 23 17.39 12.21 9.95
CA ASP A 23 17.36 13.44 9.16
C ASP A 23 15.98 14.10 9.23
N ILE A 24 15.93 15.33 9.72
CA ILE A 24 14.70 16.14 9.82
C ILE A 24 14.05 16.36 8.45
N LYS A 25 14.82 16.32 7.35
CA LYS A 25 14.28 16.48 5.99
C LYS A 25 13.29 15.39 5.61
N VAL A 26 13.27 14.25 6.31
CA VAL A 26 12.28 13.20 6.13
C VAL A 26 10.85 13.75 6.24
N TYR A 27 10.59 14.73 7.11
CA TYR A 27 9.25 15.32 7.29
C TYR A 27 8.75 16.10 6.05
N ASN A 28 9.62 16.40 5.09
CA ASN A 28 9.25 16.99 3.80
C ASN A 28 8.94 15.94 2.71
N SER A 29 9.00 14.65 3.05
CA SER A 29 8.78 13.56 2.10
C SER A 29 7.35 13.51 1.61
N SER A 30 7.20 13.31 0.30
CA SER A 30 5.88 13.05 -0.28
C SER A 30 5.33 11.68 0.16
N HIS A 31 4.01 11.57 0.22
CA HIS A 31 3.29 10.33 0.49
C HIS A 31 3.75 9.13 -0.35
N TYR A 32 3.89 9.35 -1.66
CA TYR A 32 4.32 8.32 -2.60
C TYR A 32 5.76 7.90 -2.36
N PHE A 33 6.65 8.87 -2.10
CA PHE A 33 8.06 8.59 -1.84
C PHE A 33 8.23 7.77 -0.56
N LEU A 34 7.59 8.18 0.54
CA LEU A 34 7.75 7.52 1.83
C LEU A 34 7.28 6.05 1.81
N VAL A 35 6.13 5.77 1.18
CA VAL A 35 5.63 4.40 1.03
C VAL A 35 6.53 3.57 0.11
N GLY A 36 7.08 4.18 -0.94
CA GLY A 36 8.05 3.55 -1.83
C GLY A 36 9.34 3.17 -1.11
N GLU A 37 9.92 4.11 -0.34
CA GLU A 37 11.11 3.87 0.48
C GLU A 37 10.85 2.76 1.49
N PHE A 38 9.75 2.80 2.23
CA PHE A 38 9.40 1.75 3.18
C PHE A 38 9.25 0.38 2.52
N THR A 39 8.64 0.32 1.33
CA THR A 39 8.53 -0.92 0.55
C THR A 39 9.89 -1.43 0.08
N ASN A 40 10.80 -0.54 -0.31
CA ASN A 40 12.18 -0.92 -0.65
C ASN A 40 12.91 -1.51 0.56
N LYS A 41 12.73 -0.93 1.75
CA LYS A 41 13.32 -1.46 3.00
C LYS A 41 12.83 -2.86 3.33
N LEU A 42 11.54 -3.13 3.12
CA LEU A 42 10.98 -4.49 3.23
C LEU A 42 11.64 -5.43 2.22
N GLN A 43 11.75 -5.01 0.97
CA GLN A 43 12.33 -5.83 -0.11
C GLN A 43 13.80 -6.19 0.16
N LEU A 44 14.56 -5.24 0.70
CA LEU A 44 15.98 -5.43 1.05
C LEU A 44 16.17 -6.17 2.39
N GLY A 45 15.09 -6.43 3.13
CA GLY A 45 15.15 -7.06 4.45
C GLY A 45 15.69 -6.15 5.56
N GLU A 46 15.81 -4.83 5.31
CA GLU A 46 16.20 -3.85 6.33
C GLU A 46 15.13 -3.72 7.43
N ILE A 47 13.87 -3.97 7.08
CA ILE A 47 12.73 -4.04 7.99
C ILE A 47 12.07 -5.39 7.78
N GLN A 48 11.80 -6.10 8.88
CA GLN A 48 11.06 -7.36 8.87
C GLN A 48 10.07 -7.41 10.02
N PHE A 49 8.89 -7.94 9.74
CA PHE A 49 7.82 -8.20 10.69
C PHE A 49 7.75 -9.68 11.01
N SER A 50 7.31 -10.04 12.23
CA SER A 50 7.06 -11.44 12.58
C SER A 50 5.87 -12.05 11.82
N GLU A 51 4.95 -11.22 11.35
CA GLU A 51 3.83 -11.62 10.50
C GLU A 51 4.30 -11.71 9.03
N PRO A 52 4.37 -12.90 8.42
CA PRO A 52 4.94 -13.08 7.07
C PRO A 52 4.24 -12.24 6.00
N LEU A 53 2.92 -12.08 6.09
CA LEU A 53 2.14 -11.33 5.10
C LEU A 53 2.57 -9.86 5.01
N LEU A 54 3.05 -9.27 6.10
CA LEU A 54 3.51 -7.88 6.11
C LEU A 54 4.86 -7.69 5.39
N ASN A 55 5.63 -8.77 5.20
CA ASN A 55 6.92 -8.73 4.50
C ASN A 55 6.78 -9.00 3.01
N GLU A 56 5.59 -9.36 2.52
CA GLU A 56 5.41 -9.67 1.10
C GLU A 56 5.51 -8.41 0.24
N VAL A 57 6.48 -8.43 -0.68
CA VAL A 57 6.67 -7.43 -1.72
C VAL A 57 6.45 -8.07 -3.07
N TYR A 58 5.60 -7.45 -3.88
CA TYR A 58 5.26 -7.91 -5.22
C TYR A 58 5.91 -7.02 -6.27
N ASP A 59 6.37 -7.62 -7.35
CA ASP A 59 6.92 -6.92 -8.51
C ASP A 59 5.96 -6.95 -9.72
N ARG A 60 6.46 -6.62 -10.92
CA ARG A 60 5.66 -6.62 -12.16
C ARG A 60 4.93 -7.94 -12.45
N ARG A 61 5.41 -9.09 -11.95
CA ARG A 61 4.78 -10.41 -12.15
C ARG A 61 3.37 -10.48 -11.57
N ILE A 62 3.01 -9.61 -10.62
CA ILE A 62 1.65 -9.54 -10.08
C ILE A 62 0.59 -9.22 -11.14
N PHE A 63 0.98 -8.54 -12.23
CA PHE A 63 0.06 -8.24 -13.32
C PHE A 63 -0.31 -9.50 -14.14
N GLU A 64 0.56 -10.50 -14.15
CA GLU A 64 0.43 -11.75 -14.91
C GLU A 64 -0.46 -12.78 -14.19
N LEU A 65 -0.67 -12.63 -12.88
CA LEU A 65 -1.50 -13.54 -12.07
C LEU A 65 -2.93 -13.63 -12.60
N LYS A 66 -3.38 -14.80 -13.03
CA LYS A 66 -4.77 -15.03 -13.43
C LYS A 66 -5.55 -15.59 -12.25
N PHE A 67 -6.78 -15.13 -12.09
CA PHE A 67 -7.70 -15.59 -11.04
C PHE A 67 -9.00 -16.07 -11.67
N PRO A 68 -9.63 -17.14 -11.15
CA PRO A 68 -10.95 -17.54 -11.59
C PRO A 68 -11.96 -16.40 -11.43
N THR A 69 -12.88 -16.26 -12.39
CA THR A 69 -13.95 -15.26 -12.34
C THR A 69 -14.78 -15.44 -11.06
N GLY A 70 -15.09 -14.33 -10.38
CA GLY A 70 -15.87 -14.36 -9.13
C GLY A 70 -15.08 -14.77 -7.87
N SER A 71 -13.77 -15.03 -7.97
CA SER A 71 -12.95 -15.38 -6.79
C SER A 71 -12.99 -14.31 -5.69
N ASN A 72 -13.19 -13.04 -6.03
CA ASN A 72 -13.33 -11.94 -5.09
C ASN A 72 -14.67 -11.92 -4.34
N LEU A 73 -15.66 -12.70 -4.80
CA LEU A 73 -17.01 -12.80 -4.22
C LEU A 73 -17.27 -14.18 -3.58
N SER A 74 -16.41 -15.16 -3.86
CA SER A 74 -16.53 -16.51 -3.35
C SER A 74 -16.06 -16.60 -1.90
N THR A 75 -16.90 -17.19 -1.03
CA THR A 75 -16.55 -17.52 0.36
C THR A 75 -15.56 -18.69 0.46
N ARG A 76 -15.32 -19.41 -0.64
CA ARG A 76 -14.38 -20.55 -0.72
C ARG A 76 -12.96 -20.13 -1.09
N THR A 77 -12.75 -18.86 -1.45
CA THR A 77 -11.44 -18.34 -1.81
C THR A 77 -10.51 -18.32 -0.60
N SER A 78 -9.32 -18.91 -0.73
CA SER A 78 -8.35 -18.94 0.36
C SER A 78 -7.89 -17.52 0.73
N LYS A 79 -7.47 -17.33 1.99
CA LYS A 79 -6.96 -16.04 2.47
C LYS A 79 -5.76 -15.54 1.65
N ASP A 80 -4.85 -16.45 1.28
CA ASP A 80 -3.71 -16.16 0.40
C ASP A 80 -4.17 -15.65 -0.98
N LEU A 81 -5.16 -16.32 -1.58
CA LEU A 81 -5.68 -15.91 -2.89
C LEU A 81 -6.40 -14.57 -2.82
N MET A 82 -7.16 -14.33 -1.74
CA MET A 82 -7.78 -13.03 -1.46
C MET A 82 -6.75 -11.93 -1.29
N TYR A 83 -5.64 -12.21 -0.60
CA TYR A 83 -4.55 -11.26 -0.43
C TYR A 83 -3.90 -10.90 -1.77
N LYS A 84 -3.57 -11.89 -2.60
CA LYS A 84 -3.04 -11.67 -3.96
C LYS A 84 -4.00 -10.89 -4.86
N LEU A 85 -5.31 -11.12 -4.73
CA LEU A 85 -6.35 -10.34 -5.43
C LEU A 85 -6.33 -8.86 -5.00
N VAL A 86 -6.26 -8.61 -3.69
CA VAL A 86 -6.14 -7.25 -3.13
C VAL A 86 -4.87 -6.59 -3.62
N MET A 87 -3.73 -7.27 -3.51
CA MET A 87 -2.43 -6.76 -3.95
C MET A 87 -2.44 -6.45 -5.45
N LYS A 88 -2.99 -7.33 -6.31
CA LYS A 88 -3.12 -7.04 -7.75
C LYS A 88 -3.94 -5.78 -8.02
N LYS A 89 -5.01 -5.56 -7.24
CA LYS A 89 -5.85 -4.36 -7.37
C LYS A 89 -5.09 -3.09 -6.95
N ILE A 90 -4.34 -3.14 -5.86
CA ILE A 90 -3.46 -2.04 -5.42
C ILE A 90 -2.39 -1.77 -6.50
N SER A 91 -1.77 -2.81 -7.07
CA SER A 91 -0.78 -2.66 -8.13
C SER A 91 -1.33 -1.95 -9.35
N LYS A 92 -2.57 -2.25 -9.72
CA LYS A 92 -3.26 -1.57 -10.82
C LYS A 92 -3.41 -0.09 -10.51
N TYR A 93 -3.84 0.27 -9.30
CA TYR A 93 -3.95 1.67 -8.88
C TYR A 93 -2.59 2.39 -8.89
N LYS A 94 -1.53 1.75 -8.39
CA LYS A 94 -0.18 2.30 -8.43
C LYS A 94 0.30 2.58 -9.85
N LYS A 95 0.09 1.63 -10.75
CA LYS A 95 0.43 1.76 -12.16
C LYS A 95 -0.36 2.86 -12.87
N ASP A 96 -1.68 2.89 -12.67
CA ASP A 96 -2.56 3.85 -13.32
C ASP A 96 -2.26 5.29 -12.83
N GLU A 97 -2.01 5.45 -11.53
CA GLU A 97 -1.60 6.72 -10.93
C GLU A 97 -0.25 7.21 -11.45
N TRP A 98 0.73 6.31 -11.59
CA TRP A 98 2.02 6.65 -12.17
C TRP A 98 1.87 7.12 -13.63
N LYS A 99 1.10 6.39 -14.45
CA LYS A 99 0.84 6.77 -15.84
C LYS A 99 0.18 8.15 -15.94
N ARG A 100 -0.80 8.42 -15.07
CA ARG A 100 -1.51 9.71 -15.00
C ARG A 100 -0.56 10.84 -14.64
N THR A 101 0.22 10.67 -13.58
CA THR A 101 1.16 11.69 -13.07
C THR A 101 2.28 11.97 -14.08
N GLN A 102 2.77 10.93 -14.75
CA GLN A 102 3.84 11.03 -15.74
C GLN A 102 3.34 11.37 -17.16
N LYS A 103 2.02 11.53 -17.36
CA LYS A 103 1.35 11.85 -18.64
C LYS A 103 1.79 10.93 -19.79
N ILE A 104 1.89 9.63 -19.51
CA ILE A 104 2.48 8.63 -20.41
C ILE A 104 1.54 8.34 -21.58
N ASN A 105 2.03 8.52 -22.81
CA ASN A 105 1.35 8.10 -24.03
C ASN A 105 2.10 6.93 -24.68
N LEU A 106 1.58 5.71 -24.50
CA LEU A 106 2.20 4.48 -25.01
C LEU A 106 2.24 4.38 -26.54
N ARG A 107 1.69 5.33 -27.29
CA ARG A 107 1.90 5.45 -28.74
C ARG A 107 3.31 5.98 -29.07
N LYS A 108 3.95 6.72 -28.16
CA LYS A 108 5.30 7.28 -28.33
C LYS A 108 6.36 6.28 -27.87
N SER A 109 7.41 6.08 -28.67
CA SER A 109 8.52 5.15 -28.37
C SER A 109 9.22 5.48 -27.04
N MET A 110 9.53 6.75 -26.79
CA MET A 110 10.17 7.19 -25.55
C MET A 110 9.33 6.89 -24.31
N ASP A 111 8.01 7.07 -24.40
CA ASP A 111 7.08 6.78 -23.32
C ASP A 111 6.96 5.26 -23.07
N LYS A 112 7.07 4.42 -24.11
CA LYS A 112 7.16 2.96 -23.95
C LYS A 112 8.42 2.58 -23.16
N ILE A 113 9.58 3.14 -23.50
CA ILE A 113 10.84 2.89 -22.79
C ILE A 113 10.72 3.34 -21.33
N LYS A 114 10.15 4.52 -21.08
CA LYS A 114 9.93 5.05 -19.74
C LYS A 114 8.98 4.15 -18.93
N TYR A 115 7.93 3.65 -19.55
CA TYR A 115 6.98 2.72 -18.94
C TYR A 115 7.62 1.37 -18.59
N GLU A 116 8.42 0.78 -19.49
CA GLU A 116 9.14 -0.47 -19.19
C GLU A 116 10.15 -0.28 -18.06
N ARG A 117 10.89 0.85 -18.03
CA ARG A 117 11.78 1.18 -16.91
C ARG A 117 11.03 1.26 -15.58
N PHE A 118 9.82 1.81 -15.59
CA PHE A 118 8.96 1.82 -14.41
C PHE A 118 8.53 0.41 -14.00
N LEU A 119 8.07 -0.42 -14.95
CA LEU A 119 7.67 -1.79 -14.66
C LEU A 119 8.83 -2.63 -14.12
N ASN A 120 10.05 -2.42 -14.60
CA ASN A 120 11.24 -3.14 -14.12
C ASN A 120 11.66 -2.76 -12.69
N LYS A 121 11.26 -1.57 -12.22
CA LYS A 121 11.46 -1.11 -10.85
C LYS A 121 10.17 -1.16 -10.02
N PHE A 122 9.13 -1.80 -10.56
CA PHE A 122 7.83 -1.82 -9.91
C PHE A 122 7.88 -2.70 -8.68
N VAL A 123 7.52 -2.12 -7.54
CA VAL A 123 7.34 -2.83 -6.27
C VAL A 123 6.09 -2.33 -5.57
N VAL A 124 5.43 -3.20 -4.83
CA VAL A 124 4.25 -2.87 -4.04
C VAL A 124 4.15 -3.80 -2.83
N SER A 125 3.72 -3.26 -1.70
CA SER A 125 3.46 -4.00 -0.48
C SER A 125 2.09 -3.64 0.08
N ILE A 126 1.65 -4.33 1.13
CA ILE A 126 0.40 -4.00 1.81
C ILE A 126 0.39 -2.57 2.39
N PHE A 127 1.56 -1.97 2.63
CA PHE A 127 1.68 -0.59 3.09
C PHE A 127 1.29 0.44 2.02
N ASP A 128 1.18 0.04 0.75
CA ASP A 128 0.57 0.85 -0.30
C ASP A 128 -0.96 0.95 -0.14
N PHE A 129 -1.62 -0.03 0.51
CA PHE A 129 -3.09 -0.07 0.60
C PHE A 129 -3.69 1.19 1.23
N PRO A 130 -3.27 1.67 2.42
CA PRO A 130 -3.85 2.86 3.03
C PRO A 130 -3.75 4.11 2.14
N TYR A 131 -2.64 4.26 1.43
CA TYR A 131 -2.41 5.39 0.52
C TYR A 131 -3.40 5.39 -0.65
N TYR A 132 -3.54 4.27 -1.36
CA TYR A 132 -4.46 4.18 -2.49
C TYR A 132 -5.92 4.24 -2.08
N MET A 133 -6.27 3.71 -0.89
CA MET A 133 -7.62 3.86 -0.34
C MET A 133 -7.95 5.32 0.02
N ARG A 134 -6.97 6.09 0.52
CA ARG A 134 -7.12 7.54 0.74
C ARG A 134 -7.35 8.29 -0.57
N LEU A 135 -6.60 7.98 -1.63
CA LEU A 135 -6.81 8.60 -2.95
C LEU A 135 -8.23 8.35 -3.46
N ARG A 136 -8.70 7.10 -3.49
CA ARG A 136 -10.07 6.78 -3.94
C ARG A 136 -11.14 7.50 -3.14
N SER A 137 -10.99 7.52 -1.81
CA SER A 137 -11.93 8.20 -0.92
C SER A 137 -11.96 9.72 -1.16
N ASN A 138 -10.81 10.33 -1.44
CA ASN A 138 -10.72 11.76 -1.73
C ASN A 138 -11.32 12.15 -3.08
N TYR A 139 -11.19 11.29 -4.09
CA TYR A 139 -11.80 11.53 -5.42
C TYR A 139 -13.31 11.24 -5.45
N ARG A 140 -13.95 10.99 -4.29
CA ARG A 140 -15.36 10.62 -4.16
C ARG A 140 -15.77 9.48 -5.08
N ASP A 141 -14.83 8.58 -5.40
CA ASP A 141 -15.11 7.36 -6.15
C ASP A 141 -15.73 6.33 -5.21
N PHE A 142 -16.96 6.64 -4.81
CA PHE A 142 -17.85 5.87 -3.96
C PHE A 142 -18.70 4.89 -4.77
N SER A 143 -18.36 4.64 -6.04
CA SER A 143 -19.01 3.65 -6.89
C SER A 143 -19.06 2.23 -6.30
N PHE A 144 -18.33 1.97 -5.20
CA PHE A 144 -18.35 0.72 -4.45
C PHE A 144 -19.34 0.69 -3.27
N ILE A 145 -19.97 1.81 -2.91
CA ILE A 145 -21.03 1.90 -1.89
C ILE A 145 -22.41 2.18 -2.48
N ASP A 146 -22.52 2.41 -3.79
CA ASP A 146 -23.80 2.45 -4.47
C ASP A 146 -24.46 1.06 -4.36
N CYS A 147 -25.74 1.02 -3.99
CA CYS A 147 -26.52 -0.21 -3.76
C CYS A 147 -26.05 -1.13 -2.60
N VAL A 148 -25.31 -0.60 -1.61
CA VAL A 148 -24.88 -1.36 -0.41
C VAL A 148 -25.79 -1.04 0.77
N SER A 149 -26.18 -2.05 1.55
CA SER A 149 -27.03 -1.85 2.74
C SER A 149 -26.32 -1.04 3.84
N LYS A 150 -27.10 -0.46 4.76
CA LYS A 150 -26.55 0.22 5.95
C LYS A 150 -25.69 -0.73 6.80
N GLN A 151 -26.13 -2.00 6.92
CA GLN A 151 -25.44 -3.03 7.70
C GLN A 151 -24.10 -3.41 7.08
N GLU A 152 -24.03 -3.60 5.77
CA GLU A 152 -22.78 -3.89 5.07
C GLU A 152 -21.81 -2.71 5.12
N THR A 153 -22.33 -1.50 4.98
CA THR A 153 -21.54 -0.26 5.15
C THR A 153 -20.92 -0.18 6.55
N ALA A 154 -21.71 -0.45 7.60
CA ALA A 154 -21.22 -0.47 8.97
C ALA A 154 -20.14 -1.54 9.18
N ARG A 155 -20.36 -2.77 8.68
CA ARG A 155 -19.37 -3.86 8.74
C ARG A 155 -18.06 -3.49 8.05
N TYR A 156 -18.13 -2.85 6.88
CA TYR A 156 -16.95 -2.37 6.18
C TYR A 156 -16.13 -1.40 7.03
N PHE A 157 -16.78 -0.42 7.65
CA PHE A 157 -16.09 0.58 8.46
C PHE A 157 -15.51 0.01 9.77
N VAL A 158 -16.20 -0.95 10.41
CA VAL A 158 -15.64 -1.69 11.56
C VAL A 158 -14.40 -2.48 11.14
N ALA A 159 -14.47 -3.21 10.03
CA ALA A 159 -13.32 -3.95 9.51
C ALA A 159 -12.15 -3.02 9.15
N TYR A 160 -12.43 -1.86 8.56
CA TYR A 160 -11.42 -0.86 8.21
C TYR A 160 -10.77 -0.24 9.45
N TYR A 161 -11.55 0.01 10.52
CA TYR A 161 -11.05 0.48 11.80
C TYR A 161 -10.09 -0.55 12.42
N GLU A 162 -10.50 -1.82 12.53
CA GLU A 162 -9.65 -2.88 13.08
C GLU A 162 -8.37 -3.08 12.25
N PHE A 163 -8.49 -3.05 10.92
CA PHE A 163 -7.34 -3.04 10.03
C PHE A 163 -6.37 -1.88 10.35
N THR A 164 -6.88 -0.66 10.48
CA THR A 164 -6.07 0.53 10.79
C THR A 164 -5.37 0.38 12.15
N LYS A 165 -6.09 -0.10 13.16
CA LYS A 165 -5.57 -0.31 14.52
C LYS A 165 -4.44 -1.34 14.52
N ASN A 166 -4.60 -2.44 13.77
CA ASN A 166 -3.56 -3.46 13.65
C ASN A 166 -2.30 -2.93 12.96
N PHE A 167 -2.46 -2.17 11.87
CA PHE A 167 -1.34 -1.50 11.19
C PHE A 167 -0.62 -0.50 12.11
N HIS A 168 -1.38 0.33 12.81
CA HIS A 168 -0.84 1.29 13.77
C HIS A 168 -0.01 0.57 14.85
N ASN A 169 -0.54 -0.52 15.41
CA ASN A 169 0.16 -1.30 16.43
C ASN A 169 1.44 -1.95 15.90
N ALA A 170 1.42 -2.47 14.66
CA ALA A 170 2.61 -3.03 14.03
C ALA A 170 3.70 -1.97 13.83
N LEU A 171 3.35 -0.79 13.29
CA LEU A 171 4.28 0.32 13.08
C LEU A 171 4.81 0.89 14.41
N MET A 172 3.96 0.98 15.44
CA MET A 172 4.38 1.42 16.78
C MET A 172 5.33 0.42 17.46
N ARG A 173 5.17 -0.88 17.23
CA ARG A 173 6.12 -1.88 17.73
C ARG A 173 7.46 -1.74 17.03
N LEU A 174 7.45 -1.58 15.70
CA LEU A 174 8.64 -1.35 14.90
C LEU A 174 9.39 -0.08 15.36
N SER A 175 8.70 1.04 15.52
CA SER A 175 9.33 2.30 15.97
C SER A 175 10.00 2.15 17.33
N LYS A 176 9.34 1.48 18.29
CA LYS A 176 9.93 1.19 19.61
C LYS A 176 11.16 0.28 19.52
N GLN A 177 11.15 -0.72 18.64
CA GLN A 177 12.31 -1.59 18.43
C GLN A 177 13.49 -0.81 17.85
N LEU A 178 13.25 0.01 16.82
CA LEU A 178 14.29 0.82 16.19
C LEU A 178 14.92 1.84 17.16
N VAL A 179 14.11 2.47 18.02
CA VAL A 179 14.64 3.38 19.05
C VAL A 179 15.57 2.62 20.01
N LYS A 180 15.15 1.44 20.50
CA LYS A 180 15.98 0.62 21.39
C LYS A 180 17.33 0.25 20.76
N MET A 181 17.32 -0.12 19.48
CA MET A 181 18.53 -0.49 18.75
C MET A 181 19.50 0.69 18.56
N ARG A 182 19.03 1.95 18.57
CA ARG A 182 19.90 3.13 18.46
C ARG A 182 20.48 3.60 19.79
N THR A 183 19.87 3.21 20.91
CA THR A 183 20.29 3.58 22.27
C THR A 183 21.24 2.57 22.92
N GLN A 184 21.47 1.43 22.26
CA GLN A 184 22.43 0.40 22.64
C GLN A 184 23.70 0.57 21.81
#